data_AF-K1SMT3-F1
#
_entry.id   AF-K1SMT3-F1
#
_cell.length_a   1.000
_cell.length_b   1.000
_cell.length_c   1.000
_cell.angle_alpha   90.00
_cell.angle_beta   90.00
_cell.angle_gamma   90.00
#
_symmetry.space_group_name_H-M   'P 1'
#
loop_
_entity.id
_entity.type
_entity.pdbx_description
1 polymer ?
#
loop_
_entity_poly.entity_id
_entity_poly.type
_entity_poly.pdbx_seq_one_letter_code
_entity_poly.pdbx_strand_id
1 'polypeptide(L)'
;DCVVVVDDEEIIKVHVHTDNPGLALEKALEFGRFINDPKPKIENMRIQHETRIKDEKITERQHFEPTKPEKDYGFVAVAAGRGIESMFEDLGADCVIRGGQTMNPSTDDILKAIHSAPAKTVFVLPNNKNIIMAAEQTKNLADRNVCVLPTRTIPQGIAAMMAFDETVGFSENRLAMTKAFEHVSTGQITF
;
A
#
# COMPACT_ATOMS: atom_id res chain seq x y z
N ASP A 1 11.41 -8.59 -25.03
CA ASP A 1 12.24 -7.37 -25.02
C ASP A 1 11.39 -6.15 -25.23
N CYS A 2 11.54 -5.14 -24.39
CA CYS A 2 10.90 -3.83 -24.56
C CYS A 2 11.92 -2.72 -24.32
N VAL A 3 11.73 -1.61 -25.01
CA VAL A 3 12.56 -0.40 -24.94
C VAL A 3 11.64 0.78 -24.71
N VAL A 4 11.96 1.59 -23.72
CA VAL A 4 11.34 2.90 -23.50
C VAL A 4 12.44 3.93 -23.44
N VAL A 5 12.28 5.02 -24.21
CA VAL A 5 13.22 6.13 -24.26
C VAL A 5 12.48 7.39 -23.84
N VAL A 6 13.06 8.12 -22.90
CA VAL A 6 12.58 9.42 -22.45
C VAL A 6 13.72 10.41 -22.65
N ASP A 7 13.41 11.48 -23.37
CA ASP A 7 14.33 12.60 -23.60
C ASP A 7 14.13 13.63 -22.47
N ASP A 8 15.24 14.13 -21.93
CA ASP A 8 15.30 15.20 -20.93
C ASP A 8 16.33 16.24 -21.42
N GLU A 9 16.30 17.46 -20.89
CA GLU A 9 17.10 18.58 -21.42
C GLU A 9 18.63 18.32 -21.36
N GLU A 10 19.07 17.45 -20.45
CA GLU A 10 20.49 17.13 -20.25
C GLU A 10 20.86 15.66 -20.52
N ILE A 11 19.89 14.72 -20.45
CA ILE A 11 20.15 13.28 -20.47
C ILE A 11 19.07 12.52 -21.26
N ILE A 12 19.46 11.42 -21.90
CA ILE A 12 18.50 10.47 -22.48
C ILE A 12 18.38 9.28 -21.54
N LYS A 13 17.17 9.06 -21.00
CA LYS A 13 16.89 7.92 -20.14
C LYS A 13 16.33 6.77 -20.95
N VAL A 14 17.05 5.66 -20.97
CA VAL A 14 16.66 4.43 -21.67
C VAL A 14 16.37 3.32 -20.66
N HIS A 15 15.19 2.72 -20.76
CA HIS A 15 14.79 1.52 -20.02
C HIS A 15 14.67 0.36 -20.99
N VAL A 16 15.44 -0.71 -20.78
CA VAL A 16 15.45 -1.89 -21.66
C VAL A 16 15.22 -3.17 -20.86
N HIS A 17 14.30 -4.02 -21.33
CA HIS A 17 14.23 -5.41 -20.90
C HIS A 17 14.91 -6.29 -21.97
N THR A 18 15.96 -6.99 -21.60
CA THR A 18 16.69 -7.91 -22.48
C THR A 18 17.33 -9.03 -21.66
N ASP A 19 17.47 -10.21 -22.25
CA ASP A 19 18.28 -11.30 -21.68
C ASP A 19 19.80 -11.05 -21.85
N ASN A 20 20.21 -10.06 -22.67
CA ASN A 20 21.62 -9.76 -22.98
C ASN A 20 21.98 -8.29 -22.66
N PRO A 21 22.09 -7.90 -21.37
CA PRO A 21 22.34 -6.50 -20.99
C PRO A 21 23.67 -5.95 -21.53
N GLY A 22 24.69 -6.80 -21.72
CA GLY A 22 25.98 -6.38 -22.28
C GLY A 22 25.87 -5.77 -23.67
N LEU A 23 25.08 -6.37 -24.56
CA LEU A 23 24.89 -5.86 -25.92
C LEU A 23 24.20 -4.49 -25.91
N ALA A 24 23.22 -4.30 -25.02
CA ALA A 24 22.54 -3.03 -24.87
C ALA A 24 23.49 -1.92 -24.37
N LEU A 25 24.39 -2.24 -23.43
CA LEU A 25 25.38 -1.29 -22.93
C LEU A 25 26.42 -0.94 -24.00
N GLU A 26 26.97 -1.92 -24.71
CA GLU A 26 27.93 -1.67 -25.80
C GLU A 26 27.33 -0.79 -26.88
N LYS A 27 26.07 -1.04 -27.26
CA LYS A 27 25.36 -0.19 -28.22
C LYS A 27 25.09 1.21 -27.71
N ALA A 28 24.74 1.37 -26.43
CA ALA A 28 24.54 2.69 -25.84
C ALA A 28 25.85 3.52 -25.83
N LEU A 29 27.01 2.87 -25.65
CA LEU A 29 28.32 3.55 -25.65
C LEU A 29 28.72 4.11 -27.03
N GLU A 30 28.10 3.65 -28.12
CA GLU A 30 28.29 4.24 -29.45
C GLU A 30 27.69 5.66 -29.54
N PHE A 31 26.71 5.99 -28.69
CA PHE A 31 25.97 7.26 -28.70
C PHE A 31 26.40 8.23 -27.59
N GLY A 32 27.21 7.79 -26.63
CA GLY A 32 27.66 8.64 -25.54
C GLY A 32 28.25 7.86 -24.37
N ARG A 33 28.29 8.53 -23.21
CA ARG A 33 28.80 7.96 -21.95
C ARG A 33 27.67 7.84 -20.94
N PHE A 34 27.76 6.86 -20.05
CA PHE A 34 26.88 6.79 -18.90
C PHE A 34 27.22 7.87 -17.87
N ILE A 35 26.18 8.46 -17.29
CA ILE A 35 26.29 9.34 -16.12
C ILE A 35 26.20 8.51 -14.84
N ASN A 36 26.83 9.00 -13.78
CA ASN A 36 26.78 8.35 -12.47
C ASN A 36 25.65 8.89 -11.59
N ASP A 37 24.90 9.89 -12.06
CA ASP A 37 23.74 10.46 -11.40
C ASP A 37 22.66 10.80 -12.43
N PRO A 38 21.61 9.96 -12.58
CA PRO A 38 21.41 8.68 -11.90
C PRO A 38 22.37 7.57 -12.37
N LYS A 39 22.82 6.69 -11.45
CA LYS A 39 23.66 5.52 -11.78
C LYS A 39 22.95 4.54 -12.72
N PRO A 40 23.66 3.87 -13.64
CA PRO A 40 23.09 2.77 -14.42
C PRO A 40 22.60 1.66 -13.49
N LYS A 41 21.35 1.20 -13.71
CA LYS A 41 20.74 0.11 -12.95
C LYS A 41 20.52 -1.09 -13.87
N ILE A 42 21.00 -2.25 -13.44
CA ILE A 42 20.80 -3.52 -14.12
C ILE A 42 20.20 -4.48 -13.10
N GLU A 43 18.96 -4.89 -13.32
CA GLU A 43 18.21 -5.75 -12.41
C GLU A 43 17.80 -7.05 -13.11
N ASN A 44 17.99 -8.18 -12.44
CA ASN A 44 17.48 -9.45 -12.92
C ASN A 44 16.02 -9.61 -12.50
N MET A 45 15.11 -9.39 -13.44
CA MET A 45 13.67 -9.48 -13.18
C MET A 45 13.22 -10.88 -12.76
N ARG A 46 13.93 -11.96 -13.16
CA ARG A 46 13.59 -13.32 -12.72
C ARG A 46 13.89 -13.50 -11.24
N ILE A 47 15.04 -13.04 -10.78
CA ILE A 47 15.38 -13.06 -9.34
C ILE A 47 14.42 -12.15 -8.56
N GLN A 48 14.12 -10.95 -9.06
CA GLN A 48 13.15 -10.05 -8.42
C GLN A 48 11.76 -10.70 -8.31
N HIS A 49 11.32 -11.42 -9.34
CA HIS A 49 10.07 -12.17 -9.32
C HIS A 49 10.11 -13.36 -8.36
N GLU A 50 11.18 -14.15 -8.37
CA GLU A 50 11.36 -15.28 -7.44
C GLU A 50 11.45 -14.83 -5.98
N THR A 51 12.11 -13.72 -5.68
CA THR A 51 12.18 -13.14 -4.33
C THR A 51 10.81 -12.66 -3.90
N ARG A 52 10.05 -11.96 -4.76
CA ARG A 52 8.65 -11.59 -4.49
C ARG A 52 7.79 -12.83 -4.20
N ILE A 53 7.90 -13.87 -5.03
CA ILE A 53 7.17 -15.13 -4.81
C ILE A 53 7.61 -15.84 -3.52
N LYS A 54 8.89 -15.78 -3.14
CA LYS A 54 9.37 -16.37 -1.88
C LYS A 54 8.87 -15.60 -0.67
N ASP A 55 8.87 -14.27 -0.72
CA ASP A 55 8.28 -13.43 0.31
C ASP A 55 6.76 -13.68 0.41
N GLU A 56 6.07 -13.81 -0.72
CA GLU A 56 4.66 -14.22 -0.79
C GLU A 56 4.47 -15.62 -0.18
N LYS A 57 5.31 -16.61 -0.50
CA LYS A 57 5.23 -17.98 0.03
C LYS A 57 5.56 -18.13 1.51
N ILE A 58 6.41 -17.26 2.06
CA ILE A 58 6.64 -17.19 3.51
C ILE A 58 5.36 -16.68 4.20
N THR A 59 4.61 -15.79 3.54
CA THR A 59 3.29 -15.31 3.98
C THR A 59 2.18 -16.36 3.77
N GLU A 60 2.24 -17.19 2.71
CA GLU A 60 1.24 -18.23 2.39
C GLU A 60 1.29 -19.49 3.27
N ARG A 61 2.37 -19.72 4.04
CA ARG A 61 2.46 -20.92 4.91
C ARG A 61 1.56 -20.85 6.15
N GLN A 62 0.84 -19.76 6.35
CA GLN A 62 -0.31 -19.72 7.25
C GLN A 62 -1.56 -19.96 6.40
N HIS A 63 -2.15 -21.14 6.54
CA HIS A 63 -3.48 -21.43 6.01
C HIS A 63 -4.42 -20.32 6.49
N PHE A 64 -4.84 -19.45 5.57
CA PHE A 64 -5.66 -18.29 5.88
C PHE A 64 -7.11 -18.75 6.07
N GLU A 65 -7.50 -19.02 7.30
CA GLU A 65 -8.90 -19.21 7.67
C GLU A 65 -9.47 -17.83 8.06
N PRO A 66 -10.53 -17.33 7.37
CA PRO A 66 -11.18 -16.09 7.76
C PRO A 66 -11.60 -16.15 9.23
N THR A 67 -11.23 -15.13 10.00
CA THR A 67 -11.62 -15.09 11.41
C THR A 67 -13.12 -14.82 11.48
N LYS A 68 -13.82 -15.53 12.37
CA LYS A 68 -15.25 -15.34 12.58
C LYS A 68 -15.52 -13.91 13.07
N PRO A 69 -16.57 -13.24 12.57
CA PRO A 69 -16.91 -11.90 13.01
C PRO A 69 -17.55 -11.94 14.41
N GLU A 70 -16.75 -11.63 15.43
CA GLU A 70 -17.16 -11.62 16.84
C GLU A 70 -17.63 -10.24 17.32
N LYS A 71 -17.13 -9.15 16.71
CA LYS A 71 -17.51 -7.77 17.01
C LYS A 71 -18.24 -7.09 15.85
N ASP A 72 -18.91 -5.97 16.14
CA ASP A 72 -19.67 -5.23 15.12
C ASP A 72 -18.77 -4.41 14.18
N TYR A 73 -17.71 -3.81 14.72
CA TYR A 73 -16.79 -2.94 13.98
C TYR A 73 -15.33 -3.36 14.15
N GLY A 74 -14.56 -3.27 13.08
CA GLY A 74 -13.11 -3.51 13.07
C GLY A 74 -12.38 -2.56 12.14
N PHE A 75 -11.06 -2.55 12.25
CA PHE A 75 -10.20 -1.57 11.59
C PHE A 75 -9.02 -2.22 10.91
N VAL A 76 -8.82 -1.89 9.64
CA VAL A 76 -7.63 -2.22 8.87
C VAL A 76 -6.95 -0.92 8.46
N ALA A 77 -5.71 -0.72 8.89
CA ALA A 77 -4.93 0.46 8.54
C ALA A 77 -3.73 0.09 7.68
N VAL A 78 -3.34 0.98 6.77
CA VAL A 78 -2.06 0.85 6.07
C VAL A 78 -1.06 1.82 6.69
N ALA A 79 0.12 1.31 7.05
CA ALA A 79 1.17 2.09 7.68
C ALA A 79 2.57 1.64 7.26
N ALA A 80 3.52 2.57 7.30
CA ALA A 80 4.92 2.29 7.04
C ALA A 80 5.76 2.51 8.30
N GLY A 81 6.40 1.44 8.77
CA GLY A 81 7.38 1.48 9.84
C GLY A 81 6.80 1.12 11.19
N ARG A 82 7.57 0.37 11.98
CA ARG A 82 7.14 -0.24 13.23
C ARG A 82 6.48 0.72 14.21
N GLY A 83 7.00 1.94 14.36
CA GLY A 83 6.43 2.91 15.29
C GLY A 83 5.01 3.36 14.92
N ILE A 84 4.74 3.55 13.63
CA ILE A 84 3.42 3.91 13.13
C ILE A 84 2.49 2.70 13.13
N GLU A 85 3.02 1.51 12.82
CA GLU A 85 2.30 0.24 12.92
C GLU A 85 1.76 0.03 14.35
N SER A 86 2.63 0.08 15.36
CA SER A 86 2.24 -0.08 16.77
C SER A 86 1.25 0.98 17.25
N MET A 87 1.37 2.22 16.79
CA MET A 87 0.42 3.28 17.14
C MET A 87 -1.00 3.00 16.61
N PHE A 88 -1.14 2.42 15.42
CA PHE A 88 -2.46 2.01 14.92
C PHE A 88 -3.02 0.83 15.72
N GLU A 89 -2.18 -0.14 16.08
CA GLU A 89 -2.56 -1.26 16.95
C GLU A 89 -3.03 -0.74 18.32
N ASP A 90 -2.31 0.20 18.93
CA ASP A 90 -2.66 0.84 20.21
C ASP A 90 -3.98 1.63 20.13
N LEU A 91 -4.31 2.20 18.97
CA LEU A 91 -5.61 2.86 18.70
C LEU A 91 -6.76 1.87 18.45
N GLY A 92 -6.48 0.56 18.42
CA GLY A 92 -7.49 -0.48 18.23
C GLY A 92 -7.62 -0.96 16.78
N ALA A 93 -6.59 -0.79 15.94
CA ALA A 93 -6.55 -1.44 14.63
C ALA A 93 -6.42 -2.96 14.78
N ASP A 94 -7.29 -3.72 14.14
CA ASP A 94 -7.25 -5.19 14.15
C ASP A 94 -6.12 -5.73 13.28
N CYS A 95 -5.85 -5.05 12.18
CA CYS A 95 -4.78 -5.42 11.28
C CYS A 95 -4.11 -4.16 10.73
N VAL A 96 -2.79 -4.17 10.72
CA VAL A 96 -1.99 -3.15 10.07
C VAL A 96 -1.22 -3.77 8.92
N ILE A 97 -1.54 -3.33 7.71
CA ILE A 97 -0.84 -3.75 6.50
C ILE A 97 0.36 -2.84 6.32
N ARG A 98 1.52 -3.43 6.05
CA ARG A 98 2.71 -2.65 5.68
C ARG A 98 2.51 -2.02 4.32
N GLY A 99 2.56 -0.69 4.28
CA GLY A 99 2.45 0.06 3.05
C GLY A 99 2.84 1.53 3.22
N GLY A 100 3.33 2.15 2.15
CA GLY A 100 3.87 3.51 2.15
C GLY A 100 3.93 4.10 0.75
N GLN A 101 4.67 5.19 0.56
CA GLN A 101 4.70 5.93 -0.71
C GLN A 101 5.16 5.07 -1.90
N THR A 102 6.09 4.15 -1.66
CA THR A 102 6.69 3.27 -2.67
C THR A 102 6.25 1.81 -2.56
N MET A 103 5.47 1.48 -1.52
CA MET A 103 5.02 0.12 -1.21
C MET A 103 3.50 0.15 -1.10
N ASN A 104 2.80 -0.01 -2.23
CA ASN A 104 1.35 -0.06 -2.25
C ASN A 104 0.91 -1.53 -2.15
N PRO A 105 0.21 -1.93 -1.07
CA PRO A 105 -0.35 -3.27 -0.95
C PRO A 105 -1.36 -3.54 -2.08
N SER A 106 -1.44 -4.79 -2.51
CA SER A 106 -2.39 -5.22 -3.51
C SER A 106 -3.81 -5.30 -2.93
N THR A 107 -4.82 -5.38 -3.80
CA THR A 107 -6.21 -5.65 -3.38
C THR A 107 -6.31 -6.94 -2.58
N ASP A 108 -5.53 -7.97 -2.93
CA ASP A 108 -5.52 -9.27 -2.25
C ASP A 108 -4.94 -9.16 -0.83
N ASP A 109 -3.88 -8.38 -0.64
CA ASP A 109 -3.29 -8.11 0.69
C ASP A 109 -4.30 -7.42 1.61
N ILE A 110 -5.04 -6.43 1.07
CA ILE A 110 -6.07 -5.71 1.82
C ILE A 110 -7.24 -6.63 2.13
N LEU A 111 -7.65 -7.48 1.19
CA LEU A 111 -8.73 -8.44 1.38
C LEU A 111 -8.39 -9.47 2.47
N LYS A 112 -7.16 -9.99 2.49
CA LYS A 112 -6.67 -10.85 3.56
C LYS A 112 -6.72 -10.15 4.91
N ALA A 113 -6.25 -8.91 5.01
CA ALA A 113 -6.33 -8.15 6.26
C ALA A 113 -7.78 -7.94 6.75
N ILE A 114 -8.71 -7.64 5.83
CA ILE A 114 -10.15 -7.51 6.14
C ILE A 114 -10.70 -8.82 6.70
N HIS A 115 -10.36 -9.95 6.08
CA HIS A 115 -10.83 -11.26 6.53
C HIS A 115 -10.21 -11.71 7.87
N SER A 116 -9.03 -11.19 8.23
CA SER A 116 -8.41 -11.41 9.54
C SER A 116 -9.05 -10.60 10.65
N ALA A 117 -9.64 -9.44 10.34
CA ALA A 117 -10.26 -8.60 11.36
C ALA A 117 -11.57 -9.24 11.86
N PRO A 118 -11.73 -9.54 13.16
CA PRO A 118 -12.88 -10.32 13.68
C PRO A 118 -14.19 -9.51 13.74
N ALA A 119 -14.55 -8.75 12.71
CA ALA A 119 -15.67 -7.81 12.71
C ALA A 119 -16.67 -7.99 11.55
N LYS A 120 -17.94 -7.67 11.79
CA LYS A 120 -18.99 -7.67 10.75
C LYS A 120 -18.84 -6.51 9.76
N THR A 121 -18.45 -5.34 10.25
CA THR A 121 -18.13 -4.16 9.43
C THR A 121 -16.68 -3.77 9.66
N VAL A 122 -15.89 -3.71 8.60
CA VAL A 122 -14.47 -3.35 8.65
C VAL A 122 -14.27 -1.99 8.01
N PHE A 123 -13.76 -1.03 8.80
CA PHE A 123 -13.28 0.25 8.30
C PHE A 123 -11.86 0.09 7.77
N VAL A 124 -11.62 0.56 6.56
CA VAL A 124 -10.30 0.50 5.93
C VAL A 124 -9.75 1.92 5.80
N LEU A 125 -8.52 2.11 6.27
CA LEU A 125 -7.79 3.38 6.30
C LEU A 125 -6.55 3.28 5.39
N PRO A 126 -6.66 3.67 4.10
CA PRO A 126 -5.59 3.48 3.12
C PRO A 126 -4.35 4.33 3.43
N ASN A 127 -4.53 5.49 4.07
CA ASN A 127 -3.47 6.43 4.47
C ASN A 127 -2.48 6.84 3.36
N ASN A 128 -2.85 6.59 2.10
CA ASN A 128 -2.10 6.88 0.90
C ASN A 128 -3.08 6.88 -0.27
N LYS A 129 -3.07 7.98 -1.05
CA LYS A 129 -3.96 8.16 -2.20
C LYS A 129 -3.89 7.02 -3.23
N ASN A 130 -2.71 6.40 -3.39
CA ASN A 130 -2.48 5.35 -4.37
C ASN A 130 -3.10 4.01 -3.96
N ILE A 131 -3.46 3.85 -2.68
CA ILE A 131 -4.03 2.62 -2.12
C ILE A 131 -5.57 2.66 -2.12
N ILE A 132 -6.17 3.86 -2.14
CA ILE A 132 -7.63 4.05 -2.07
C ILE A 132 -8.36 3.20 -3.11
N MET A 133 -7.87 3.18 -4.35
CA MET A 133 -8.50 2.40 -5.42
C MET A 133 -8.49 0.89 -5.12
N ALA A 134 -7.36 0.36 -4.65
CA ALA A 134 -7.25 -1.06 -4.29
C ALA A 134 -8.16 -1.40 -3.09
N ALA A 135 -8.20 -0.53 -2.07
CA ALA A 135 -9.09 -0.69 -0.93
C ALA A 135 -10.57 -0.68 -1.36
N GLU A 136 -10.98 0.22 -2.26
CA GLU A 136 -12.35 0.29 -2.78
C GLU A 136 -12.78 -1.00 -3.50
N GLN A 137 -11.88 -1.66 -4.22
CA GLN A 137 -12.19 -2.94 -4.89
C GLN A 137 -12.55 -4.05 -3.90
N THR A 138 -12.05 -4.01 -2.67
CA THR A 138 -12.33 -5.06 -1.66
C THR A 138 -13.79 -5.09 -1.24
N LYS A 139 -14.55 -3.99 -1.39
CA LYS A 139 -15.97 -3.92 -1.02
C LYS A 139 -16.84 -4.96 -1.72
N ASN A 140 -16.48 -5.33 -2.95
CA ASN A 140 -17.23 -6.31 -3.75
C ASN A 140 -16.69 -7.74 -3.60
N LEU A 141 -15.54 -7.91 -2.94
CA LEU A 141 -14.83 -9.19 -2.83
C LEU A 141 -14.88 -9.78 -1.42
N ALA A 142 -15.08 -8.93 -0.41
CA ALA A 142 -15.14 -9.36 0.98
C ALA A 142 -16.46 -10.08 1.33
N ASP A 143 -16.36 -11.01 2.27
CA ASP A 143 -17.51 -11.72 2.87
C ASP A 143 -18.27 -10.90 3.92
N ARG A 144 -17.79 -9.70 4.24
CA ARG A 144 -18.26 -8.81 5.29
C ARG A 144 -18.42 -7.39 4.79
N ASN A 145 -19.09 -6.53 5.56
CA ASN A 145 -19.29 -5.15 5.14
C ASN A 145 -17.98 -4.37 5.22
N VAL A 146 -17.57 -3.72 4.13
CA VAL A 146 -16.31 -2.96 4.06
C VAL A 146 -16.61 -1.48 3.85
N CYS A 147 -16.12 -0.64 4.75
CA CYS A 147 -16.21 0.81 4.64
C CYS A 147 -14.83 1.43 4.50
N VAL A 148 -14.46 1.75 3.26
CA VAL A 148 -13.23 2.49 2.99
C VAL A 148 -13.45 3.96 3.36
N LEU A 149 -12.63 4.44 4.28
CA LEU A 149 -12.49 5.86 4.60
C LEU A 149 -11.28 6.37 3.80
N PRO A 150 -11.45 7.24 2.79
CA PRO A 150 -10.41 7.55 1.80
C PRO A 150 -9.31 8.49 2.34
N THR A 151 -8.69 8.11 3.47
CA THR A 151 -7.57 8.81 4.09
C THR A 151 -6.34 8.74 3.18
N ARG A 152 -5.64 9.86 3.07
CA ARG A 152 -4.47 10.03 2.18
C ARG A 152 -3.15 10.07 2.93
N THR A 153 -3.20 10.23 4.24
CA THR A 153 -2.02 10.37 5.11
C THR A 153 -2.23 9.67 6.44
N ILE A 154 -1.13 9.35 7.14
CA ILE A 154 -1.17 8.71 8.46
C ILE A 154 -1.94 9.56 9.49
N PRO A 155 -1.73 10.89 9.63
CA PRO A 155 -2.51 11.70 10.56
C PRO A 155 -4.02 11.71 10.29
N GLN A 156 -4.42 11.60 9.02
CA GLN A 156 -5.84 11.45 8.65
C GLN A 156 -6.42 10.13 9.15
N GLY A 157 -5.67 9.03 9.02
CA GLY A 157 -6.06 7.73 9.57
C GLY A 157 -6.28 7.75 11.08
N ILE A 158 -5.34 8.37 11.80
CA ILE A 158 -5.43 8.54 13.26
C ILE A 158 -6.68 9.35 13.63
N ALA A 159 -6.88 10.51 13.00
CA ALA A 159 -8.02 11.37 13.28
C ALA A 159 -9.36 10.67 13.01
N ALA A 160 -9.42 9.86 11.95
CA ALA A 160 -10.60 9.05 11.66
C ALA A 160 -10.88 8.05 12.79
N MET A 161 -9.87 7.29 13.25
CA MET A 161 -10.04 6.31 14.33
C MET A 161 -10.43 6.97 15.66
N MET A 162 -9.83 8.11 16.00
CA MET A 162 -10.15 8.84 17.23
C MET A 162 -11.59 9.38 17.26
N ALA A 163 -12.23 9.53 16.10
CA ALA A 163 -13.61 10.00 15.98
C ALA A 163 -14.64 8.87 15.93
N PHE A 164 -14.20 7.61 16.03
CA PHE A 164 -15.10 6.46 16.11
C PHE A 164 -15.72 6.35 17.50
N ASP A 165 -17.01 6.04 17.53
CA ASP A 165 -17.79 5.80 18.74
C ASP A 165 -18.59 4.49 18.58
N GLU A 166 -18.30 3.50 19.41
CA GLU A 166 -18.96 2.20 19.36
C GLU A 166 -20.47 2.24 19.68
N THR A 167 -20.93 3.31 20.34
CA THR A 167 -22.32 3.47 20.77
C THR A 167 -23.25 3.97 19.67
N VAL A 168 -22.69 4.47 18.56
CA VAL A 168 -23.48 5.02 17.44
C VAL A 168 -23.50 4.09 16.22
N GLY A 169 -24.49 4.31 15.36
CA GLY A 169 -24.69 3.50 14.16
C GLY A 169 -23.63 3.72 13.08
N PHE A 170 -23.54 2.77 12.15
CA PHE A 170 -22.58 2.79 11.04
C PHE A 170 -22.54 4.12 10.25
N SER A 171 -23.70 4.64 9.85
CA SER A 171 -23.78 5.85 9.04
C SER A 171 -23.28 7.08 9.78
N GLU A 172 -23.54 7.16 11.08
CA GLU A 172 -23.12 8.26 11.94
C GLU A 172 -21.61 8.19 12.18
N ASN A 173 -21.09 7.01 12.52
CA ASN A 173 -19.66 6.75 12.60
C ASN A 173 -18.93 7.14 11.31
N ARG A 174 -19.41 6.64 10.17
CA ARG A 174 -18.81 6.98 8.86
C ARG A 174 -18.76 8.50 8.65
N LEU A 175 -19.84 9.22 8.97
CA LEU A 175 -19.89 10.67 8.81
C LEU A 175 -18.93 11.39 9.77
N ALA A 176 -18.92 11.02 11.05
CA ALA A 176 -18.07 11.61 12.08
C ALA A 176 -16.58 11.41 11.76
N MET A 177 -16.20 10.17 11.43
CA MET A 177 -14.84 9.83 11.02
C MET A 177 -14.42 10.57 9.75
N THR A 178 -15.33 10.69 8.76
CA THR A 178 -15.07 11.44 7.52
C THR A 178 -14.77 12.90 7.80
N LYS A 179 -15.64 13.56 8.58
CA LYS A 179 -15.42 14.94 9.00
C LYS A 179 -14.09 15.09 9.75
N ALA A 180 -13.77 14.18 10.66
CA ALA A 180 -12.55 14.27 11.45
C ALA A 180 -11.30 14.32 10.58
N PHE A 181 -11.15 13.39 9.61
CA PHE A 181 -9.96 13.38 8.77
C PHE A 181 -9.94 14.50 7.73
N GLU A 182 -11.10 15.01 7.29
CA GLU A 182 -11.18 16.14 6.34
C GLU A 182 -10.64 17.45 6.94
N HIS A 183 -10.71 17.62 8.26
CA HIS A 183 -10.17 18.79 8.96
C HIS A 183 -8.65 18.68 9.23
N VAL A 184 -8.00 17.58 8.81
CA VAL A 184 -6.57 17.37 9.02
C VAL A 184 -5.77 17.90 7.83
N SER A 185 -4.90 18.86 8.11
CA SER A 185 -3.83 19.31 7.21
C SER A 185 -2.51 18.66 7.62
N THR A 186 -1.73 18.20 6.63
CA THR A 186 -0.45 17.52 6.88
C THR A 186 0.68 18.17 6.10
N GLY A 187 1.84 18.31 6.72
CA GLY A 187 3.12 18.61 6.08
C GLY A 187 4.16 17.56 6.45
N GLN A 188 5.08 17.26 5.54
CA GLN A 188 6.17 16.31 5.78
C GLN A 188 7.48 16.89 5.25
N ILE A 189 8.58 16.66 5.96
CA ILE A 189 9.94 16.91 5.49
C ILE A 189 10.50 15.58 5.01
N THR A 190 10.90 15.53 3.75
CA THR A 190 11.52 14.36 3.10
C THR A 190 12.90 14.75 2.56
N PHE A 191 13.77 13.77 2.35
CA PHE A 191 15.13 13.94 1.81
C PHE A 191 15.28 13.24 0.46
#